data_AF-A0A7W0EUQ1-F1
#
_entry.id   AF-A0A7W0EUQ1-F1
#
_cell.length_a   1.000
_cell.length_b   1.000
_cell.length_c   1.000
_cell.angle_alpha   90.00
_cell.angle_beta   90.00
_cell.angle_gamma   90.00
#
_symmetry.space_group_name_H-M   'P 1'
#
loop_
_entity.id
_entity.type
_entity.pdbx_description
1 polymer ?
#
loop_
_entity_poly.entity_id
_entity_poly.type
_entity_poly.pdbx_seq_one_letter_code
_entity_poly.pdbx_strand_id
1 'polypeptide(L)'
;MDIPDEIKIKATIKPGTVFYFTEETFSSQEPHYFIVLNRDPLSTNVVILVCSSSQIEKVEKRIARLGLPCETAVKILESEYTSFTTDSIINCNEVFQRSIDQLVGKLKTNDLKIKAEMSSGFVEKLVAAVRKSPLVAQEVKDMLP
;
A
#
# COMPACT_ATOMS: atom_id res chain seq x y z
N MET A 1 16.81 25.84 4.62
CA MET A 1 15.53 26.00 3.90
C MET A 1 14.79 24.69 4.03
N ASP A 2 13.60 24.69 4.63
CA ASP A 2 12.74 23.51 4.64
C ASP A 2 12.12 23.32 3.27
N ILE A 3 12.21 22.10 2.74
CA ILE A 3 11.56 21.73 1.48
C ILE A 3 10.05 21.69 1.72
N PRO A 4 9.21 22.32 0.88
CA PRO A 4 7.76 22.20 0.96
C PRO A 4 7.28 20.74 0.94
N ASP A 5 6.29 20.39 1.77
CA ASP A 5 5.81 19.00 1.90
C ASP A 5 5.25 18.42 0.60
N GLU A 6 4.67 19.28 -0.24
CA GLU A 6 4.25 18.90 -1.59
C GLU A 6 5.42 18.42 -2.45
N ILE A 7 6.56 19.12 -2.38
CA ILE A 7 7.78 18.73 -3.09
C ILE A 7 8.33 17.42 -2.51
N LYS A 8 8.29 17.24 -1.17
CA LYS A 8 8.72 15.99 -0.53
C LYS A 8 7.90 14.78 -1.01
N ILE A 9 6.57 14.88 -1.02
CA ILE A 9 5.70 13.79 -1.50
C ILE A 9 5.95 13.54 -2.98
N LYS A 10 5.91 14.58 -3.82
CA LYS A 10 6.08 14.42 -5.27
C LYS A 10 7.45 13.85 -5.65
N ALA A 11 8.51 14.19 -4.91
CA ALA A 11 9.86 13.67 -5.15
C ALA A 11 10.05 12.21 -4.69
N THR A 12 9.21 11.71 -3.78
CA THR A 12 9.34 10.37 -3.19
C THR A 12 8.33 9.38 -3.72
N ILE A 13 7.24 9.83 -4.35
CA ILE A 13 6.15 8.95 -4.75
C ILE A 13 6.47 8.18 -6.03
N LYS A 14 6.64 6.87 -5.89
CA LYS A 14 6.92 5.92 -6.97
C LYS A 14 6.52 4.50 -6.51
N PRO A 15 6.39 3.52 -7.41
CA PRO A 15 6.19 2.13 -7.02
C PRO A 15 7.20 1.68 -5.96
N GLY A 16 6.72 1.05 -4.89
CA GLY A 16 7.55 0.61 -3.76
C GLY A 16 7.75 1.62 -2.64
N THR A 17 7.34 2.88 -2.83
CA THR A 17 7.29 3.85 -1.73
C THR A 17 6.32 3.36 -0.65
N VAL A 18 6.77 3.41 0.61
CA VAL A 18 5.98 2.95 1.75
C VAL A 18 5.65 4.12 2.66
N PHE A 19 4.35 4.36 2.82
CA PHE A 19 3.81 5.34 3.75
C PHE A 19 3.32 4.63 5.01
N TYR A 20 3.47 5.29 6.16
CA TYR A 20 2.99 4.81 7.45
C TYR A 20 2.09 5.88 8.08
N PHE A 21 0.78 5.63 8.09
CA PHE A 21 -0.25 6.57 8.56
C PHE A 21 -1.52 5.86 9.02
N THR A 22 -2.35 6.56 9.80
CA THR A 22 -3.66 6.06 10.25
C THR A 22 -4.71 6.20 9.15
N GLU A 23 -5.46 5.12 8.95
CA GLU A 23 -6.52 5.03 7.95
C GLU A 23 -7.88 5.21 8.60
N GLU A 24 -8.58 6.29 8.22
CA GLU A 24 -9.83 6.71 8.84
C GLU A 24 -10.98 5.72 8.64
N THR A 25 -10.90 4.88 7.61
CA THR A 25 -11.90 3.83 7.35
C THR A 25 -11.74 2.61 8.24
N PHE A 26 -10.63 2.49 8.98
CA PHE A 26 -10.41 1.39 9.91
C PHE A 26 -10.94 1.73 11.30
N SER A 27 -11.37 0.70 12.04
CA SER A 27 -11.75 0.85 13.44
C SER A 27 -10.54 1.07 14.36
N SER A 28 -9.35 0.64 13.92
CA SER A 28 -8.10 0.86 14.64
C SER A 28 -7.59 2.29 14.40
N GLN A 29 -7.08 2.92 15.45
CA GLN A 29 -6.36 4.19 15.35
C GLN A 29 -4.85 4.00 15.17
N GLU A 30 -4.38 2.75 15.19
CA GLU A 30 -2.98 2.44 14.92
C GLU A 30 -2.62 2.72 13.46
N PRO A 31 -1.46 3.32 13.17
CA PRO A 31 -1.05 3.53 11.79
C PRO A 31 -0.70 2.21 11.09
N HIS A 32 -0.92 2.16 9.78
CA HIS A 32 -0.65 1.00 8.95
C HIS A 32 0.37 1.34 7.85
N TYR A 33 1.04 0.31 7.33
CA TYR A 33 1.93 0.47 6.19
C TYR A 33 1.14 0.37 4.88
N PHE A 34 1.28 1.38 4.03
CA PHE A 34 0.69 1.48 2.70
C PHE A 34 1.78 1.53 1.64
N ILE A 35 1.72 0.63 0.67
CA ILE A 35 2.73 0.47 -0.38
C ILE A 35 2.16 0.99 -1.70
N VAL A 36 2.86 1.92 -2.34
CA VAL A 36 2.51 2.46 -3.67
C VAL A 36 2.77 1.42 -4.75
N LEU A 37 1.78 1.19 -5.62
CA LEU A 37 1.86 0.18 -6.68
C LEU A 37 1.81 0.76 -8.09
N ASN A 38 1.10 1.86 -8.35
CA ASN A 38 0.86 2.32 -9.72
C ASN A 38 2.10 2.96 -10.35
N ARG A 39 2.25 2.78 -11.67
CA ARG A 39 3.47 3.09 -12.43
C ARG A 39 3.82 4.58 -12.41
N ASP A 40 2.81 5.44 -12.59
CA ASP A 40 3.00 6.89 -12.69
C ASP A 40 1.94 7.64 -11.86
N PRO A 41 2.10 7.70 -10.53
CA PRO A 41 1.16 8.36 -9.64
C PRO A 41 1.11 9.88 -9.81
N LEU A 42 2.14 10.48 -10.43
CA LEU A 42 2.22 11.91 -10.66
C LEU A 42 1.34 12.33 -11.85
N SER A 43 1.34 11.54 -12.93
CA SER A 43 0.51 11.83 -14.11
C SER A 43 -0.99 11.69 -13.86
N THR A 44 -1.41 10.71 -13.05
CA THR A 44 -2.82 10.42 -12.78
C THR A 44 -3.38 11.23 -11.63
N ASN A 45 -2.53 11.83 -10.80
CA ASN A 45 -2.87 12.42 -9.50
C ASN A 45 -3.63 11.45 -8.56
N VAL A 46 -3.50 10.15 -8.81
CA VAL A 46 -4.11 9.06 -8.03
C VAL A 46 -3.01 8.08 -7.67
N VAL A 47 -2.97 7.71 -6.40
CA VAL A 47 -1.98 6.80 -5.81
C VAL A 47 -2.71 5.53 -5.43
N ILE A 48 -2.29 4.41 -6.03
CA ILE A 48 -2.82 3.08 -5.74
C ILE A 48 -1.96 2.45 -4.67
N LEU A 49 -2.58 2.15 -3.54
CA LEU A 49 -1.94 1.65 -2.34
C LEU A 49 -2.51 0.28 -1.97
N VAL A 50 -1.67 -0.58 -1.40
CA VAL A 50 -2.10 -1.76 -0.65
C VAL A 50 -1.64 -1.66 0.80
N CYS A 51 -2.45 -2.18 1.71
CA CYS A 51 -2.22 -2.09 3.16
C CYS A 51 -1.66 -3.40 3.71
N SER A 52 -0.66 -3.33 4.59
CA SER A 52 -0.23 -4.47 5.38
C SER A 52 -1.12 -4.70 6.61
N SER A 53 -1.21 -5.95 7.04
CA SER A 53 -1.89 -6.36 8.27
C SER A 53 -1.04 -7.38 9.02
N SER A 54 -0.86 -7.18 10.32
CA SER A 54 -0.27 -8.18 11.22
C SER A 54 -1.24 -9.34 11.54
N GLN A 55 -2.51 -9.22 11.18
CA GLN A 55 -3.55 -10.21 11.50
C GLN A 55 -3.63 -11.30 10.42
N ILE A 56 -2.52 -12.01 10.21
CA ILE A 56 -2.32 -12.98 9.11
C ILE A 56 -3.49 -13.95 8.98
N GLU A 57 -3.79 -14.69 10.05
CA GLU A 57 -4.84 -15.70 10.03
C GLU A 57 -6.22 -15.13 9.69
N LYS A 58 -6.52 -13.90 10.14
CA LYS A 58 -7.83 -13.28 9.90
C LYS A 58 -8.00 -12.95 8.42
N VAL A 59 -6.94 -12.45 7.77
CA VAL A 59 -6.96 -12.16 6.33
C VAL A 59 -7.09 -13.45 5.53
N GLU A 60 -6.34 -14.50 5.86
CA GLU A 60 -6.44 -15.79 5.18
C GLU A 60 -7.83 -16.41 5.31
N LYS A 61 -8.39 -16.42 6.53
CA LYS A 61 -9.77 -16.89 6.79
C LYS A 61 -10.79 -16.07 5.99
N ARG A 62 -10.61 -14.75 5.88
CA ARG A 62 -11.49 -13.87 5.07
C ARG A 62 -11.43 -14.23 3.58
N ILE A 63 -10.23 -14.39 3.03
CA ILE A 63 -10.01 -14.75 1.62
C ILE A 63 -10.65 -16.11 1.31
N ALA A 64 -10.37 -17.13 2.13
CA ALA A 64 -10.94 -18.46 1.97
C ALA A 64 -12.47 -18.47 2.05
N ARG A 65 -13.05 -17.77 3.05
CA ARG A 65 -14.50 -17.67 3.22
C ARG A 65 -15.20 -17.01 2.03
N LEU A 66 -14.53 -16.05 1.38
CA LEU A 66 -15.06 -15.37 0.20
C LEU A 66 -14.78 -16.11 -1.11
N GLY A 67 -14.10 -17.27 -1.06
CA GLY A 67 -13.73 -18.02 -2.26
C GLY A 67 -12.75 -17.28 -3.18
N LEU A 68 -11.94 -16.37 -2.62
CA LEU A 68 -10.98 -15.57 -3.39
C LEU A 68 -9.68 -16.36 -3.64
N PRO A 69 -8.96 -16.11 -4.75
CA PRO A 69 -7.72 -16.82 -5.06
C PRO A 69 -6.66 -16.61 -3.96
N CYS A 70 -5.99 -17.66 -3.50
CA CYS A 70 -5.01 -17.54 -2.42
C CYS A 70 -3.81 -16.67 -2.80
N GLU A 71 -3.49 -16.55 -4.09
CA GLU A 71 -2.38 -15.72 -4.57
C GLU A 71 -2.64 -14.22 -4.45
N THR A 72 -3.86 -13.83 -4.09
CA THR A 72 -4.20 -12.44 -3.74
C THR A 72 -3.81 -12.10 -2.30
N ALA A 73 -3.29 -13.06 -1.54
CA ALA A 73 -2.74 -12.86 -0.20
C ALA A 73 -1.21 -12.97 -0.25
N VAL A 74 -0.49 -11.89 0.04
CA VAL A 74 0.97 -11.88 0.02
C VAL A 74 1.51 -11.74 1.43
N LYS A 75 2.12 -12.81 1.95
CA LYS A 75 2.86 -12.77 3.21
C LYS A 75 4.23 -12.12 2.99
N ILE A 76 4.65 -11.32 3.96
CA ILE A 76 5.94 -10.64 4.03
C ILE A 76 6.46 -10.83 5.45
N LEU A 77 7.61 -11.47 5.56
CA LEU A 77 8.32 -11.64 6.83
C LEU A 77 9.01 -10.33 7.23
N GLU A 78 9.19 -10.11 8.52
CA GLU A 78 10.00 -8.98 9.01
C GLU A 78 11.42 -8.97 8.42
N SER A 79 12.00 -10.17 8.24
CA SER A 79 13.33 -10.34 7.64
C SER A 79 13.40 -9.97 6.15
N GLU A 80 12.27 -9.98 5.45
CA GLU A 80 12.16 -9.62 4.04
C GLU A 80 11.99 -8.10 3.85
N TYR A 81 11.39 -7.42 4.82
CA TYR A 81 11.21 -5.97 4.81
C TYR A 81 11.23 -5.39 6.23
N THR A 82 12.41 -4.95 6.65
CA THR A 82 12.73 -4.56 8.04
C THR A 82 12.04 -3.30 8.55
N SER A 83 11.32 -2.57 7.70
CA SER A 83 10.44 -1.50 8.18
C SER A 83 9.16 -2.04 8.81
N PHE A 84 8.76 -3.29 8.52
CA PHE A 84 7.74 -3.96 9.29
C PHE A 84 8.32 -4.42 10.63
N THR A 85 7.53 -4.30 11.69
CA THR A 85 7.94 -4.70 13.05
C THR A 85 7.48 -6.10 13.41
N THR A 86 6.85 -6.80 12.47
CA THR A 86 6.29 -8.15 12.63
C THR A 86 5.94 -8.71 11.26
N ASP A 87 5.89 -10.04 11.15
CA ASP A 87 5.37 -10.73 9.99
C ASP A 87 3.97 -10.23 9.64
N SER A 88 3.76 -9.94 8.37
CA SER A 88 2.56 -9.28 7.89
C SER A 88 2.02 -9.96 6.64
N ILE A 89 0.75 -9.71 6.36
CA ILE A 89 0.08 -10.11 5.13
C ILE A 89 -0.52 -8.89 4.45
N ILE A 90 -0.49 -8.88 3.13
CA ILE A 90 -1.17 -7.88 2.30
C ILE A 90 -2.33 -8.57 1.59
N ASN A 91 -3.55 -8.07 1.82
CA ASN A 91 -4.73 -8.47 1.08
C ASN A 91 -4.81 -7.70 -0.23
N CYS A 92 -4.30 -8.27 -1.32
CA CYS A 92 -4.28 -7.63 -2.64
C CYS A 92 -5.65 -7.59 -3.33
N ASN A 93 -6.72 -8.05 -2.67
CA ASN A 93 -8.09 -7.78 -3.09
C ASN A 93 -8.61 -6.41 -2.60
N GLU A 94 -7.87 -5.75 -1.72
CA GLU A 94 -8.25 -4.49 -1.10
C GLU A 94 -7.19 -3.45 -1.44
N VAL A 95 -7.57 -2.52 -2.33
CA VAL A 95 -6.72 -1.43 -2.80
C VAL A 95 -7.29 -0.11 -2.28
N PHE A 96 -6.40 0.80 -1.91
CA PHE A 96 -6.73 2.13 -1.43
C PHE A 96 -6.30 3.14 -2.48
N GLN A 97 -7.17 4.08 -2.80
CA GLN A 97 -6.86 5.18 -3.70
C GLN A 97 -6.74 6.47 -2.89
N ARG A 98 -5.64 7.19 -3.08
CA ARG A 98 -5.42 8.51 -2.47
C ARG A 98 -5.00 9.52 -3.51
N SER A 99 -5.42 10.76 -3.37
CA SER A 99 -4.81 11.86 -4.13
C SER A 99 -3.47 12.25 -3.49
N ILE A 100 -2.61 12.90 -4.28
CA ILE A 100 -1.37 13.48 -3.76
C ILE A 100 -1.68 14.48 -2.64
N ASP A 101 -2.73 15.30 -2.80
CA ASP A 101 -3.13 16.29 -1.79
C ASP A 101 -3.52 15.66 -0.46
N GLN A 102 -4.17 14.50 -0.46
CA GLN A 102 -4.48 13.75 0.77
C GLN A 102 -3.20 13.31 1.49
N LEU A 103 -2.20 12.83 0.76
CA LEU A 103 -0.92 12.43 1.34
C LEU A 103 -0.13 13.64 1.86
N VAL A 104 -0.15 14.76 1.12
CA VAL A 104 0.46 16.02 1.55
C VAL A 104 -0.22 16.55 2.82
N GLY A 105 -1.55 16.45 2.90
CA GLY A 105 -2.30 16.79 4.10
C GLY A 105 -1.83 16.01 5.32
N LYS A 106 -1.74 14.68 5.21
CA LYS A 106 -1.26 13.81 6.30
C LYS A 106 0.21 14.08 6.65
N LEU A 107 1.05 14.45 5.69
CA LEU A 107 2.45 14.81 5.98
C LEU A 107 2.53 16.13 6.77
N LYS A 108 1.73 17.13 6.39
CA LYS A 108 1.68 18.44 7.07
C LYS A 108 1.24 18.34 8.53
N THR A 109 0.34 17.41 8.85
CA THR A 109 -0.12 17.16 10.23
C THR A 109 0.79 16.23 11.02
N ASN A 110 1.93 15.79 10.46
CA ASN A 110 2.81 14.76 11.01
C ASN A 110 2.15 13.38 11.22
N ASP A 111 1.02 13.11 10.56
CA ASP A 111 0.31 11.83 10.62
C ASP A 111 0.81 10.81 9.60
N LEU A 112 1.72 11.22 8.71
CA LEU A 112 2.36 10.36 7.72
C LEU A 112 3.88 10.34 7.89
N LYS A 113 4.43 9.13 7.92
CA LYS A 113 5.88 8.88 7.85
C LYS A 113 6.21 8.15 6.56
N ILE A 114 7.31 8.53 5.92
CA ILE A 114 7.87 7.80 4.77
C ILE A 114 8.87 6.78 5.33
N LYS A 115 8.74 5.52 4.90
CA LYS A 115 9.58 4.39 5.34
C LYS A 115 10.57 4.01 4.24
N ALA A 116 11.45 3.05 4.54
CA ALA A 116 12.40 2.54 3.55
C ALA A 116 11.63 1.99 2.35
N GLU A 117 12.16 2.19 1.14
CA GLU A 117 11.50 1.71 -0.08
C GLU A 117 11.49 0.17 -0.12
N MET A 118 10.37 -0.39 -0.60
CA MET A 118 10.25 -1.82 -0.86
C MET A 118 10.95 -2.17 -2.18
N SER A 119 11.63 -3.32 -2.25
CA SER A 119 12.34 -3.72 -3.47
C SER A 119 11.39 -3.95 -4.64
N SER A 120 11.88 -3.73 -5.86
CA SER A 120 11.08 -3.91 -7.08
C SER A 120 10.49 -5.31 -7.20
N GLY A 121 11.25 -6.36 -6.82
CA GLY A 121 10.76 -7.74 -6.84
C GLY A 121 9.56 -7.97 -5.91
N PHE A 122 9.50 -7.32 -4.74
CA PHE A 122 8.32 -7.37 -3.88
C PHE A 122 7.15 -6.60 -4.48
N VAL A 123 7.41 -5.42 -5.05
CA VAL A 123 6.37 -4.62 -5.72
C VAL A 123 5.76 -5.40 -6.88
N GLU A 124 6.58 -6.07 -7.70
CA GLU A 124 6.11 -6.94 -8.80
C GLU A 124 5.23 -8.09 -8.28
N LYS A 125 5.61 -8.72 -7.16
CA LYS A 125 4.79 -9.75 -6.50
C LYS A 125 3.42 -9.20 -6.07
N LEU A 126 3.39 -7.99 -5.50
CA LEU A 126 2.14 -7.33 -5.10
C LEU A 126 1.28 -6.94 -6.31
N VAL A 127 1.89 -6.39 -7.36
CA VAL A 127 1.18 -6.05 -8.61
C VAL A 127 0.56 -7.30 -9.24
N ALA A 128 1.32 -8.41 -9.32
CA ALA A 128 0.82 -9.67 -9.84
C ALA A 128 -0.37 -10.20 -9.02
N ALA A 129 -0.30 -10.10 -7.68
CA ALA A 129 -1.38 -10.49 -6.79
C ALA A 129 -2.64 -9.61 -6.96
N VAL A 130 -2.49 -8.28 -7.09
CA VAL A 130 -3.62 -7.36 -7.37
C VAL A 130 -4.26 -7.68 -8.72
N ARG A 131 -3.48 -7.96 -9.76
CA ARG A 131 -4.01 -8.32 -11.10
C ARG A 131 -4.87 -9.59 -11.07
N LYS A 132 -4.53 -10.56 -10.22
CA LYS A 132 -5.31 -11.79 -10.01
C LYS A 132 -6.59 -11.58 -9.21
N SER A 133 -6.77 -10.45 -8.53
CA SER A 133 -7.97 -10.23 -7.74
C SER A 133 -9.21 -10.09 -8.61
N PRO A 134 -10.31 -10.82 -8.34
CA PRO A 134 -11.58 -10.60 -9.03
C PRO A 134 -12.34 -9.38 -8.50
N LEU A 135 -11.91 -8.79 -7.37
CA LEU A 135 -12.61 -7.66 -6.71
C LEU A 135 -12.04 -6.30 -7.10
N VAL A 136 -10.79 -6.26 -7.59
CA VAL A 136 -10.16 -5.01 -8.01
C VAL A 136 -10.62 -4.69 -9.44
N ALA A 137 -11.18 -3.49 -9.61
CA ALA A 137 -11.68 -2.99 -10.89
C ALA A 137 -10.57 -2.94 -11.95
N GLN A 138 -10.94 -3.13 -13.23
CA GLN A 138 -9.96 -3.21 -14.32
C GLN A 138 -9.22 -1.88 -14.49
N GLU A 139 -9.90 -0.75 -14.31
CA GLU A 139 -9.33 0.60 -14.40
C GLU A 139 -8.19 0.79 -13.39
N VAL A 140 -8.29 0.15 -12.21
CA VAL A 140 -7.20 0.17 -11.21
C VAL A 140 -6.03 -0.67 -11.67
N LYS A 141 -6.29 -1.85 -12.25
CA LYS A 141 -5.24 -2.75 -12.77
C LYS A 141 -4.50 -2.15 -13.96
N ASP A 142 -5.16 -1.32 -14.75
CA ASP A 142 -4.56 -0.64 -15.90
C ASP A 142 -3.58 0.46 -15.48
N MET A 143 -3.70 0.98 -14.26
CA MET A 143 -2.73 1.92 -13.67
C MET A 143 -1.46 1.23 -13.11
N LEU A 144 -1.48 -0.10 -12.97
CA LEU A 144 -0.34 -0.86 -12.44
C LEU A 144 0.75 -1.07 -13.50
N PRO A 145 2.02 -1.22 -13.09
CA PRO A 145 3.13 -1.61 -13.97
C PRO A 145 2.91 -2.91 -14.74
#